data_AF-V4AKC2-F1
#
_entry.id   AF-V4AKC2-F1
#
_cell.length_a   1.000
_cell.length_b   1.000
_cell.length_c   1.000
_cell.angle_alpha   90.00
_cell.angle_beta   90.00
_cell.angle_gamma   90.00
#
_symmetry.space_group_name_H-M   'P 1'
#
loop_
_entity.id
_entity.type
_entity.pdbx_description
1 polymer ?
#
loop_
_entity_poly.entity_id
_entity_poly.type
_entity_poly.pdbx_seq_one_letter_code
_entity_poly.pdbx_strand_id
1 'polypeptide(L)'
;MNNFSITNLKSPENDNDAVHKKYLMEQLNSIEVNNEHLNERIGDVKRFFKRQLNNKDFNDDTKLQQEVTSLKSFIEEQLVNVSNKTELISLISTLEDNIAKQKLDIQQLIDNILGENEETFQQELNDLETKLNSELLTNIQQQIQNIDDSVIKQQITTINNLVLKQDKNILALEKKFLKKESYYFNLPFRYLRRDDASITDNIDASTEIDYKKF
;
A
#
# COMPACT_ATOMS: atom_id res chain seq x y z
N MET A 1 111.73 -42.08 53.25
CA MET A 1 110.98 -43.35 53.41
C MET A 1 111.36 -44.24 52.24
N ASN A 2 111.96 -45.40 52.51
CA ASN A 2 112.29 -46.37 51.46
C ASN A 2 111.04 -47.19 51.15
N ASN A 3 110.64 -47.23 49.88
CA ASN A 3 109.53 -48.07 49.44
C ASN A 3 109.99 -49.53 49.45
N PHE A 4 109.50 -50.32 50.41
CA PHE A 4 109.66 -51.76 50.39
C PHE A 4 108.72 -52.36 49.34
N SER A 5 109.27 -53.12 48.39
CA SER A 5 108.49 -53.89 47.42
C SER A 5 108.48 -55.37 47.82
N ILE A 6 107.30 -55.97 47.88
CA ILE A 6 107.15 -57.41 48.10
C ILE A 6 107.26 -58.11 46.73
N THR A 7 108.16 -59.09 46.63
CA THR A 7 108.38 -59.88 45.41
C THR A 7 108.03 -61.34 45.66
N ASN A 8 107.77 -62.12 44.61
CA ASN A 8 107.48 -63.56 44.67
C ASN A 8 106.25 -63.96 45.52
N LEU A 9 105.22 -63.11 45.58
CA LEU A 9 103.95 -63.44 46.21
C LEU A 9 103.24 -64.57 45.44
N LYS A 10 102.76 -65.59 46.15
CA LYS A 10 101.98 -66.70 45.57
C LYS A 10 100.57 -66.22 45.18
N SER A 11 99.92 -66.96 44.30
CA SER A 11 98.52 -66.69 43.94
C SER A 11 97.59 -66.93 45.12
N PRO A 12 96.56 -66.09 45.30
CA PRO A 12 95.61 -66.25 46.40
C PRO A 12 94.76 -67.52 46.21
N GLU A 13 94.65 -68.33 47.25
CA GLU A 13 93.84 -69.55 47.29
C GLU A 13 92.70 -69.45 48.32
N ASN A 14 92.86 -68.61 49.35
CA ASN A 14 91.86 -68.34 50.38
C ASN A 14 91.44 -66.86 50.37
N ASP A 15 90.28 -66.57 50.96
CA ASP A 15 89.67 -65.23 50.95
C ASP A 15 90.57 -64.11 51.53
N ASN A 16 91.46 -64.45 52.46
CA ASN A 16 92.34 -63.49 53.14
C ASN A 16 93.74 -63.39 52.52
N ASP A 17 93.98 -64.07 51.40
CA ASP A 17 95.29 -64.05 50.75
C ASP A 17 95.54 -62.74 49.99
N ALA A 18 96.78 -62.26 50.03
CA ALA A 18 97.17 -61.05 49.33
C ALA A 18 97.15 -61.27 47.80
N VAL A 19 96.48 -60.37 47.09
CA VAL A 19 96.32 -60.46 45.62
C VAL A 19 97.51 -59.79 44.91
N HIS A 20 98.08 -60.46 43.91
CA HIS A 20 99.13 -59.90 43.06
C HIS A 20 98.61 -59.51 41.66
N LYS A 21 99.32 -58.59 41.02
CA LYS A 21 98.98 -58.04 39.69
C LYS A 21 98.76 -59.11 38.61
N LYS A 22 99.58 -60.16 38.60
CA LYS A 22 99.46 -61.26 37.62
C LYS A 22 98.12 -62.02 37.76
N TYR A 23 97.69 -62.32 38.99
CA TYR A 23 96.39 -62.94 39.24
C TYR A 23 95.23 -62.06 38.74
N LEU A 24 95.27 -60.75 39.03
CA LEU A 24 94.25 -59.82 38.54
C LEU A 24 94.20 -59.77 37.00
N MET A 25 95.34 -59.79 36.33
CA MET A 25 95.38 -59.83 34.86
C MET A 25 94.82 -61.14 34.29
N GLU A 26 95.07 -62.27 34.94
CA GLU A 26 94.51 -63.57 34.53
C GLU A 26 93.00 -63.61 34.73
N GLN A 27 92.49 -63.07 35.86
CA GLN A 27 91.05 -62.91 36.09
C GLN A 27 90.41 -62.00 35.04
N LEU A 28 91.02 -60.85 34.74
CA LEU A 28 90.53 -59.93 33.71
C LEU A 28 90.53 -60.55 32.32
N ASN A 29 91.56 -61.31 31.96
CA ASN A 29 91.63 -62.02 30.69
C ASN A 29 90.64 -63.19 30.59
N SER A 30 90.20 -63.74 31.72
CA SER A 30 89.17 -64.79 31.79
C SER A 30 87.75 -64.23 31.63
N ILE A 31 87.58 -62.90 31.67
CA ILE A 31 86.33 -62.23 31.29
C ILE A 31 86.33 -62.09 29.76
N GLU A 32 86.26 -63.23 29.06
CA GLU A 32 86.14 -63.25 27.60
C GLU A 32 84.72 -62.81 27.22
N VAL A 33 84.63 -61.60 26.66
CA VAL A 33 83.38 -61.14 26.05
C VAL A 33 83.18 -61.94 24.76
N ASN A 34 82.13 -62.76 24.70
CA ASN A 34 81.76 -63.47 23.48
C ASN A 34 81.28 -62.46 22.42
N ASN A 35 82.24 -61.96 21.64
CA ASN A 35 82.01 -60.97 20.60
C ASN A 35 81.10 -61.50 19.48
N GLU A 36 81.10 -62.81 19.24
CA GLU A 36 80.22 -63.45 18.25
C GLU A 36 78.75 -63.31 18.68
N HIS A 37 78.44 -63.64 19.93
CA HIS A 37 77.09 -63.49 20.48
C HIS A 37 76.62 -62.02 20.51
N LEU A 38 77.52 -61.08 20.81
CA LEU A 38 77.18 -59.65 20.74
C LEU A 38 76.90 -59.19 19.30
N ASN A 39 77.66 -59.68 18.33
CA ASN A 39 77.44 -59.36 16.91
C ASN A 39 76.10 -59.91 16.41
N GLU A 40 75.71 -61.12 16.83
CA GLU A 40 74.39 -61.69 16.54
C GLU A 40 73.26 -60.81 17.11
N ARG A 41 73.35 -60.43 18.39
CA ARG A 41 72.37 -59.55 19.04
C ARG A 41 72.27 -58.18 18.37
N ILE A 42 73.39 -57.61 17.94
CA ILE A 42 73.42 -56.35 17.17
C ILE A 42 72.73 -56.56 15.81
N GLY A 43 72.94 -57.71 15.17
CA GLY A 43 72.26 -58.10 13.94
C GLY A 43 70.74 -58.15 14.11
N ASP A 44 70.26 -58.78 15.17
CA ASP A 44 68.83 -58.87 15.48
C ASP A 44 68.20 -57.50 15.72
N VAL A 45 68.87 -56.63 16.48
CA VAL A 45 68.42 -55.25 16.73
C VAL A 45 68.35 -54.46 15.42
N LYS A 46 69.37 -54.54 14.55
CA LYS A 46 69.34 -53.90 13.23
C LYS A 46 68.19 -54.43 12.36
N ARG A 47 67.95 -55.73 12.39
CA ARG A 47 66.86 -56.36 11.65
C ARG A 47 65.50 -55.91 12.16
N PHE A 48 65.35 -55.77 13.48
CA PHE A 48 64.16 -55.22 14.11
C PHE A 48 63.88 -53.80 13.61
N PHE A 49 64.83 -52.87 13.72
CA PHE A 49 64.62 -51.49 13.26
C PHE A 49 64.35 -51.39 11.76
N LYS A 50 65.03 -52.20 10.93
CA LYS A 50 64.76 -52.25 9.49
C LYS A 50 63.33 -52.75 9.19
N ARG A 51 62.82 -53.72 9.96
CA ARG A 51 61.43 -54.15 9.87
C ARG A 51 60.48 -53.04 10.32
N GLN A 52 60.78 -52.32 11.40
CA GLN A 52 59.96 -51.19 11.85
C GLN A 52 59.86 -50.09 10.78
N LEU A 53 60.97 -49.76 10.12
CA LEU A 53 61.00 -48.75 9.06
C LEU A 53 60.32 -49.20 7.76
N ASN A 54 60.37 -50.50 7.45
CA ASN A 54 59.78 -51.05 6.22
C ASN A 54 58.34 -51.54 6.41
N ASN A 55 57.85 -51.63 7.64
CA ASN A 55 56.47 -51.98 7.90
C ASN A 55 55.61 -50.74 7.65
N LYS A 56 55.03 -50.68 6.45
CA LYS A 56 54.19 -49.59 5.94
C LYS A 56 52.91 -49.37 6.78
N ASP A 57 52.66 -50.25 7.74
CA ASP A 57 51.48 -50.25 8.61
C ASP A 57 51.63 -49.40 9.89
N PHE A 58 52.82 -48.90 10.24
CA PHE A 58 53.00 -48.10 11.47
C PHE A 58 52.58 -46.62 11.30
N ASN A 59 52.39 -46.18 10.07
CA ASN A 59 51.69 -44.95 9.76
C ASN A 59 50.84 -45.26 8.53
N ASP A 60 49.54 -45.48 8.72
CA ASP A 60 48.58 -45.68 7.63
C ASP A 60 48.37 -44.33 6.92
N ASP A 61 49.45 -43.81 6.34
CA ASP A 61 49.52 -42.54 5.61
C ASP A 61 48.42 -42.48 4.55
N THR A 62 48.03 -43.64 4.01
CA THR A 62 46.89 -43.77 3.10
C THR A 62 45.56 -43.40 3.74
N LYS A 63 45.23 -43.92 4.93
CA LYS A 63 44.00 -43.52 5.64
C LYS A 63 44.06 -42.06 6.09
N LEU A 64 45.20 -41.61 6.60
CA LEU A 64 45.37 -40.22 7.03
C LEU A 64 45.24 -39.26 5.84
N GLN A 65 45.84 -39.57 4.70
CA GLN A 65 45.66 -38.80 3.46
C GLN A 65 44.21 -38.80 2.98
N GLN A 66 43.52 -39.94 3.07
CA GLN A 66 42.11 -40.04 2.69
C GLN A 66 41.21 -39.20 3.61
N GLU A 67 41.44 -39.24 4.92
CA GLU A 67 40.73 -38.39 5.89
C GLU A 67 41.03 -36.92 5.67
N VAL A 68 42.30 -36.54 5.48
CA VAL A 68 42.70 -35.15 5.18
C VAL A 68 42.05 -34.65 3.89
N THR A 69 42.00 -35.49 2.85
CA THR A 69 41.35 -35.14 1.58
C THR A 69 39.84 -34.98 1.78
N SER A 70 39.20 -35.90 2.51
CA SER A 70 37.76 -35.84 2.79
C SER A 70 37.38 -34.61 3.61
N LEU A 71 38.17 -34.29 4.64
CA LEU A 71 38.01 -33.08 5.45
C LEU A 71 38.21 -31.82 4.60
N LYS A 72 39.21 -31.79 3.72
CA LYS A 72 39.45 -30.66 2.82
C LYS A 72 38.25 -30.40 1.91
N SER A 73 37.75 -31.44 1.24
CA SER A 73 36.56 -31.32 0.37
C SER A 73 35.32 -30.85 1.13
N PHE A 74 35.12 -31.38 2.35
CA PHE A 74 34.02 -30.93 3.21
C PHE A 74 34.14 -29.43 3.55
N ILE A 75 35.33 -28.96 3.95
CA ILE A 75 35.57 -27.55 4.28
C ILE A 75 35.34 -26.66 3.06
N GLU A 76 35.82 -27.04 1.88
CA GLU A 76 35.63 -26.29 0.64
C GLU A 76 34.13 -26.12 0.30
N GLU A 77 33.33 -27.19 0.43
CA GLU A 77 31.88 -27.14 0.23
C GLU A 77 31.18 -26.21 1.24
N GLN A 78 31.56 -26.28 2.52
CA GLN A 78 31.01 -25.38 3.54
C GLN A 78 31.38 -23.91 3.28
N LEU A 79 32.59 -23.62 2.80
CA LEU A 79 33.02 -22.26 2.47
C LEU A 79 32.22 -21.67 1.29
N VAL A 80 31.93 -22.46 0.26
CA VAL A 80 31.05 -22.04 -0.85
C VAL A 80 29.66 -21.66 -0.33
N ASN A 81 29.09 -22.47 0.56
CA ASN A 81 27.78 -22.19 1.16
C ASN A 81 27.78 -20.89 1.98
N VAL A 82 28.86 -20.60 2.72
CA VAL A 82 29.03 -19.34 3.46
C VAL A 82 29.17 -18.14 2.53
N SER A 83 29.91 -18.28 1.42
CA SER A 83 30.05 -17.23 0.40
C SER A 83 28.69 -16.88 -0.20
N ASN A 84 27.95 -17.89 -0.65
CA ASN A 84 26.60 -17.71 -1.22
C ASN A 84 25.63 -17.06 -0.22
N LYS A 85 25.72 -17.42 1.07
CA LYS A 85 24.91 -16.78 2.12
C LYS A 85 25.23 -15.29 2.27
N THR A 86 26.51 -14.92 2.20
CA THR A 86 26.94 -13.51 2.26
C THR A 86 26.43 -12.72 1.06
N GLU A 87 26.52 -13.29 -0.15
CA GLU A 87 25.97 -12.68 -1.38
C GLU A 87 24.45 -12.48 -1.28
N LEU A 88 23.72 -13.49 -0.80
CA LEU A 88 22.28 -13.40 -0.59
C LEU A 88 21.91 -12.29 0.40
N ILE A 89 22.66 -12.16 1.51
CA ILE A 89 22.46 -11.08 2.48
C ILE A 89 22.66 -9.70 1.82
N SER A 90 23.70 -9.54 0.99
CA SER A 90 23.95 -8.29 0.27
C SER A 90 22.82 -7.93 -0.71
N LEU A 91 22.27 -8.93 -1.41
CA LEU A 91 21.13 -8.74 -2.31
C LEU A 91 19.86 -8.34 -1.55
N ILE A 92 19.59 -8.98 -0.41
CA ILE A 92 18.45 -8.63 0.47
C ILE A 92 18.58 -7.17 0.95
N SER A 93 19.75 -6.77 1.44
CA SER A 93 19.99 -5.39 1.89
C SER A 93 19.77 -4.37 0.76
N THR A 94 20.21 -4.68 -0.47
CA THR A 94 19.98 -3.82 -1.64
C THR A 94 18.48 -3.70 -1.98
N LEU A 95 17.73 -4.80 -1.85
CA LEU A 95 16.28 -4.80 -2.06
C LEU A 95 15.55 -4.00 -0.97
N GLU A 96 15.96 -4.13 0.29
CA GLU A 96 15.40 -3.37 1.40
C GLU A 96 15.58 -1.86 1.20
N ASP A 97 16.76 -1.42 0.78
CA ASP A 97 17.04 0.00 0.46
C ASP A 97 16.15 0.50 -0.70
N ASN A 98 15.97 -0.31 -1.74
CA ASN A 98 15.12 0.03 -2.88
C ASN A 98 13.64 0.12 -2.48
N ILE A 99 13.15 -0.81 -1.64
CA ILE A 99 11.79 -0.79 -1.11
C ILE A 99 11.58 0.44 -0.24
N ALA A 100 12.56 0.82 0.60
CA ALA A 100 12.47 2.01 1.44
C ALA A 100 12.35 3.29 0.61
N LYS A 101 13.16 3.42 -0.47
CA LYS A 101 13.06 4.54 -1.42
C LYS A 101 11.70 4.59 -2.12
N GLN A 102 11.23 3.46 -2.65
CA GLN A 102 9.93 3.40 -3.32
C GLN A 102 8.77 3.76 -2.38
N LYS A 103 8.82 3.33 -1.11
CA LYS A 103 7.83 3.72 -0.11
C LYS A 103 7.82 5.24 0.12
N LEU A 104 8.99 5.85 0.19
CA LEU A 104 9.10 7.31 0.36
C LEU A 104 8.53 8.05 -0.86
N ASP A 105 8.88 7.63 -2.07
CA ASP A 105 8.38 8.24 -3.31
C ASP A 105 6.86 8.13 -3.41
N ILE A 106 6.29 6.96 -3.08
CA ILE A 106 4.84 6.76 -3.04
C ILE A 106 4.17 7.64 -1.99
N GLN A 107 4.77 7.76 -0.80
CA GLN A 107 4.22 8.63 0.26
C GLN A 107 4.19 10.09 -0.21
N GLN A 108 5.26 10.57 -0.86
CA GLN A 108 5.28 11.91 -1.44
C GLN A 108 4.21 12.11 -2.52
N LEU A 109 3.97 11.10 -3.37
CA LEU A 109 2.88 11.16 -4.36
C LEU A 109 1.50 11.23 -3.69
N ILE A 110 1.28 10.43 -2.65
CA ILE A 110 0.03 10.47 -1.85
C ILE A 110 -0.13 11.85 -1.21
N ASP A 111 0.92 12.38 -0.59
CA ASP A 111 0.90 13.70 0.06
C ASP A 111 0.65 14.82 -0.95
N ASN A 112 1.16 14.71 -2.18
CA ASN A 112 0.88 15.67 -3.26
C ASN A 112 -0.57 15.61 -3.74
N ILE A 113 -1.16 14.41 -3.81
CA ILE A 113 -2.57 14.22 -4.21
C ILE A 113 -3.52 14.69 -3.10
N LEU A 114 -3.20 14.39 -1.85
CA LEU A 114 -4.01 14.78 -0.69
C LEU A 114 -3.75 16.24 -0.23
N GLY A 115 -2.62 16.81 -0.64
CA GLY A 115 -2.20 18.18 -0.34
C GLY A 115 -2.91 19.24 -1.20
N GLU A 116 -3.49 18.86 -2.34
CA GLU A 116 -4.61 19.59 -2.94
C GLU A 116 -5.85 19.30 -2.07
N ASN A 117 -5.90 20.02 -0.97
CA ASN A 117 -6.87 19.90 0.10
C ASN A 117 -8.28 19.84 -0.47
N GLU A 118 -9.06 18.85 -0.04
CA GLU A 118 -10.50 18.79 -0.30
C GLU A 118 -11.18 20.15 -0.04
N GLU A 119 -10.69 20.91 0.96
CA GLU A 119 -11.12 22.28 1.22
C GLU A 119 -10.89 23.28 0.06
N THR A 120 -9.79 23.24 -0.69
CA THR A 120 -9.61 24.14 -1.86
C THR A 120 -10.51 23.74 -3.00
N PHE A 121 -10.67 22.44 -3.30
CA PHE A 121 -11.63 21.98 -4.30
C PHE A 121 -13.07 22.36 -3.93
N GLN A 122 -13.46 22.19 -2.66
CA GLN A 122 -14.78 22.58 -2.18
C GLN A 122 -14.97 24.10 -2.24
N GLN A 123 -13.93 24.88 -1.93
CA GLN A 123 -13.98 26.34 -2.05
C GLN A 123 -14.14 26.78 -3.51
N GLU A 124 -13.34 26.23 -4.43
CA GLU A 124 -13.44 26.53 -5.87
C GLU A 124 -14.80 26.12 -6.45
N LEU A 125 -15.36 24.99 -6.01
CA LEU A 125 -16.72 24.56 -6.38
C LEU A 125 -17.78 25.55 -5.89
N ASN A 126 -17.73 25.97 -4.63
CA ASN A 126 -18.66 26.96 -4.07
C ASN A 126 -18.56 28.32 -4.78
N ASP A 127 -17.35 28.75 -5.13
CA ASP A 127 -17.13 30.00 -5.85
C ASP A 127 -17.72 29.94 -7.27
N LEU A 128 -17.54 28.81 -7.97
CA LEU A 128 -18.13 28.57 -9.28
C LEU A 128 -19.67 28.49 -9.23
N GLU A 129 -20.23 27.80 -8.24
CA GLU A 129 -21.68 27.69 -8.05
C GLU A 129 -22.30 29.07 -7.76
N THR A 130 -21.66 29.86 -6.89
CA THR A 130 -22.10 31.22 -6.57
C THR A 130 -22.04 32.12 -7.80
N LYS A 131 -20.94 32.06 -8.57
CA LYS A 131 -20.78 32.83 -9.81
C LYS A 131 -21.84 32.46 -10.84
N LEU A 132 -22.05 31.16 -11.08
CA LEU A 132 -23.05 30.65 -12.00
C LEU A 132 -24.46 31.13 -11.63
N ASN A 133 -24.84 31.03 -10.35
CA ASN A 133 -26.13 31.49 -9.85
C ASN A 133 -26.32 32.99 -10.04
N SER A 134 -25.29 33.80 -9.78
CA SER A 134 -25.35 35.25 -9.96
C SER A 134 -25.47 35.67 -11.43
N GLU A 135 -24.71 35.05 -12.34
CA GLU A 135 -24.72 35.36 -13.77
C GLU A 135 -26.03 34.90 -14.44
N LEU A 136 -26.49 33.68 -14.14
CA LEU A 136 -27.76 33.17 -14.67
C LEU A 136 -28.94 34.02 -14.22
N LEU A 137 -29.02 34.35 -12.92
CA LEU A 137 -30.12 35.15 -12.39
C LEU A 137 -30.14 36.55 -13.03
N THR A 138 -28.97 37.18 -13.16
CA THR A 138 -28.83 38.49 -13.80
C THR A 138 -29.24 38.45 -15.27
N ASN A 139 -28.80 37.43 -16.01
CA ASN A 139 -29.15 37.26 -17.42
C ASN A 139 -30.66 37.04 -17.61
N ILE A 140 -31.28 36.21 -16.76
CA ILE A 140 -32.74 35.98 -16.81
C ILE A 140 -33.50 37.27 -16.49
N GLN A 141 -33.10 38.03 -15.47
CA GLN A 141 -33.72 39.30 -15.12
C GLN A 141 -33.63 40.31 -16.27
N GLN A 142 -32.46 40.42 -16.92
CA GLN A 142 -32.29 41.28 -18.08
C GLN A 142 -33.17 40.84 -19.26
N GLN A 143 -33.27 39.53 -19.53
CA GLN A 143 -34.13 39.01 -20.58
C GLN A 143 -35.61 39.32 -20.32
N ILE A 144 -36.08 39.14 -19.07
CA ILE A 144 -37.46 39.48 -18.67
C ILE A 144 -37.72 40.98 -18.84
N GLN A 145 -36.78 41.84 -18.42
CA GLN A 145 -36.91 43.29 -18.56
C GLN A 145 -36.95 43.74 -20.03
N ASN A 146 -36.34 42.96 -20.93
CA ASN A 146 -36.31 43.20 -22.37
C ASN A 146 -37.51 42.59 -23.13
N ILE A 147 -38.43 41.91 -22.45
CA ILE A 147 -39.69 41.48 -23.08
C ILE A 147 -40.52 42.73 -23.37
N ASP A 148 -40.64 43.03 -24.66
CA ASP A 148 -41.36 44.21 -25.13
C ASP A 148 -42.87 44.04 -24.96
N ASP A 149 -43.45 44.78 -24.01
CA ASP A 149 -44.89 44.89 -23.77
C ASP A 149 -45.68 45.46 -24.97
N SER A 150 -45.03 45.88 -26.06
CA SER A 150 -45.65 46.51 -27.22
C SER A 150 -46.78 45.66 -27.81
N VAL A 151 -46.61 44.33 -27.90
CA VAL A 151 -47.64 43.43 -28.44
C VAL A 151 -48.88 43.40 -27.54
N ILE A 152 -48.68 43.34 -26.23
CA ILE A 152 -49.77 43.34 -25.24
C ILE A 152 -50.47 44.70 -25.24
N LYS A 153 -49.72 45.81 -25.24
CA LYS A 153 -50.27 47.18 -25.29
C LYS A 153 -51.07 47.44 -26.57
N GLN A 154 -50.62 46.90 -27.70
CA GLN A 154 -51.33 47.02 -28.98
C GLN A 154 -52.63 46.20 -29.01
N GLN A 155 -52.62 45.00 -28.44
CA GLN A 155 -53.84 44.20 -28.28
C GLN A 155 -54.87 44.88 -27.35
N ILE A 156 -54.43 45.42 -26.21
CA ILE A 156 -55.31 46.18 -25.29
C ILE A 156 -55.93 47.39 -26.00
N THR A 157 -55.14 48.13 -26.77
CA THR A 157 -55.62 49.30 -27.53
C THR A 157 -56.67 48.89 -28.58
N THR A 158 -56.44 47.76 -29.26
CA THR A 158 -57.39 47.21 -30.24
C THR A 158 -58.72 46.83 -29.57
N ILE A 159 -58.66 46.14 -28.42
CA ILE A 159 -59.86 45.77 -27.65
C ILE A 159 -60.62 47.02 -27.19
N ASN A 160 -59.92 48.01 -26.62
CA ASN A 160 -60.55 49.25 -26.14
C ASN A 160 -61.29 49.99 -27.27
N ASN A 161 -60.72 50.04 -28.47
CA ASN A 161 -61.37 50.64 -29.63
C ASN A 161 -62.64 49.88 -30.07
N LEU A 162 -62.63 48.54 -29.98
CA LEU A 162 -63.80 47.71 -30.29
C LEU A 162 -64.93 47.93 -29.27
N VAL A 163 -64.59 47.99 -27.97
CA VAL A 163 -65.55 48.27 -26.90
C VAL A 163 -66.21 49.64 -27.09
N LEU A 164 -65.42 50.70 -27.32
CA LEU A 164 -65.95 52.04 -27.59
C LEU A 164 -66.90 52.09 -28.80
N LYS A 165 -66.64 51.26 -29.82
CA LYS A 165 -67.52 51.14 -30.98
C LYS A 165 -68.84 50.44 -30.63
N GLN A 166 -68.79 49.41 -29.80
CA GLN A 166 -69.98 48.72 -29.30
C GLN A 166 -70.84 49.63 -28.41
N ASP A 167 -70.23 50.40 -27.52
CA ASP A 167 -70.94 51.35 -26.66
C ASP A 167 -71.74 52.38 -27.47
N LYS A 168 -71.15 52.91 -28.55
CA LYS A 168 -71.84 53.83 -29.47
C LYS A 168 -73.03 53.17 -30.18
N ASN A 169 -72.89 51.90 -30.56
CA ASN A 169 -73.97 51.15 -31.21
C ASN A 169 -75.11 50.87 -30.23
N ILE A 170 -74.78 50.52 -28.98
CA ILE A 170 -75.77 50.33 -27.90
C ILE A 170 -76.55 51.62 -27.67
N LEU A 171 -75.86 52.75 -27.48
CA LEU A 171 -76.50 54.07 -27.32
C LEU A 171 -77.41 54.45 -28.50
N ALA A 172 -77.03 54.10 -29.73
CA ALA A 172 -77.84 54.34 -30.92
C ALA A 172 -79.11 53.49 -30.95
N LEU A 173 -79.02 52.22 -30.56
CA LEU A 173 -80.16 51.31 -30.45
C LEU A 173 -81.10 51.77 -29.31
N GLU A 174 -80.56 52.09 -28.13
CA GLU A 174 -81.34 52.61 -27.01
C GLU A 174 -82.14 53.85 -27.42
N LYS A 175 -81.52 54.82 -28.10
CA LYS A 175 -82.22 56.01 -28.63
C LYS A 175 -83.32 55.66 -29.64
N LYS A 176 -83.12 54.63 -30.47
CA LYS A 176 -84.10 54.18 -31.45
C LYS A 176 -85.33 53.55 -30.76
N PHE A 177 -85.12 52.74 -29.73
CA PHE A 177 -86.21 52.07 -29.00
C PHE A 177 -86.89 52.97 -27.95
N LEU A 178 -86.22 54.02 -27.44
CA LEU A 178 -86.85 55.05 -26.58
C LEU A 178 -87.71 56.05 -27.35
N LYS A 179 -87.55 56.17 -28.67
CA LYS A 179 -88.55 56.81 -29.54
C LYS A 179 -89.77 55.91 -29.66
N LYS A 180 -90.57 55.85 -28.59
CA LYS A 180 -91.94 55.36 -28.65
C LYS A 180 -92.73 56.30 -29.57
N GLU A 181 -92.79 55.97 -30.86
CA GLU A 181 -94.03 56.17 -31.59
C GLU A 181 -95.10 55.50 -30.72
N SER A 182 -96.06 56.28 -30.23
CA SER A 182 -97.18 55.73 -29.46
C SER A 182 -98.02 54.89 -30.42
N TYR A 183 -97.62 53.64 -30.64
CA TYR A 183 -98.43 52.65 -31.33
C TYR A 183 -99.65 52.38 -30.44
N TYR A 184 -100.74 53.11 -30.70
CA TYR A 184 -102.05 52.79 -30.16
C TYR A 184 -102.45 51.43 -30.72
N PHE A 185 -102.29 50.40 -29.89
CA PHE A 185 -102.87 49.09 -30.18
C PHE A 185 -104.39 49.23 -29.96
N ASN A 186 -105.15 49.34 -31.06
CA ASN A 186 -106.61 49.21 -30.99
C ASN A 186 -106.93 47.74 -30.72
N LEU A 187 -107.07 47.40 -29.44
CA LEU A 187 -107.59 46.10 -29.02
C LEU A 187 -109.08 46.04 -29.40
N PRO A 188 -109.54 44.97 -30.07
CA PRO A 188 -110.95 44.79 -30.40
C PRO A 188 -111.69 44.38 -29.12
N PHE A 189 -112.03 45.34 -28.26
CA PHE A 189 -112.87 45.06 -27.11
C PHE A 189 -114.32 44.88 -27.58
N ARG A 190 -114.71 43.61 -27.71
CA ARG A 190 -116.11 43.18 -27.81
C ARG A 190 -116.76 43.45 -26.45
N TYR A 191 -117.52 44.56 -26.36
CA TYR A 191 -118.44 44.94 -25.27
C TYR A 191 -118.31 44.15 -23.95
N LEU A 192 -117.29 44.47 -23.15
CA LEU A 192 -117.27 44.06 -21.75
C LEU A 192 -118.06 45.11 -20.95
N ARG A 193 -119.13 44.65 -20.27
CA ARG A 193 -119.96 45.47 -19.40
C ARG A 193 -119.11 46.02 -18.25
N ARG A 194 -119.52 47.18 -17.74
CA ARG A 194 -118.82 48.01 -16.74
C ARG A 194 -118.46 47.33 -15.42
N ASP A 195 -118.91 46.11 -15.19
CA ASP A 195 -118.79 45.44 -13.89
C ASP A 195 -117.67 44.37 -13.84
N ASP A 196 -117.03 44.03 -14.97
CA ASP A 196 -116.14 42.85 -15.06
C ASP A 196 -114.66 43.16 -15.39
N ALA A 197 -114.18 44.40 -15.23
CA ALA A 197 -112.78 44.73 -15.52
C ALA A 197 -112.14 45.61 -14.46
N SER A 198 -111.94 45.06 -13.26
CA SER A 198 -110.92 45.55 -12.32
C SER A 198 -109.63 44.76 -12.55
N ILE A 199 -108.66 45.34 -13.26
CA ILE A 199 -107.26 44.95 -13.10
C ILE A 199 -106.70 45.82 -11.99
N THR A 200 -106.93 45.39 -10.76
CA THR A 200 -106.19 45.89 -9.59
C THR A 200 -104.95 45.01 -9.44
N ASP A 201 -103.82 45.69 -9.39
CA ASP A 201 -102.58 45.33 -8.69
C ASP A 201 -101.98 43.95 -8.95
N ASN A 202 -100.87 43.95 -9.70
CA ASN A 202 -99.74 43.15 -9.29
C ASN A 202 -98.45 43.96 -9.41
N ILE A 203 -98.24 44.82 -8.42
CA ILE A 203 -96.91 45.16 -7.95
C ILE A 203 -96.39 43.86 -7.33
N ASP A 204 -95.37 43.24 -7.92
CA ASP A 204 -94.54 42.34 -7.12
C ASP A 204 -93.09 42.24 -7.56
N ALA A 205 -92.25 42.26 -6.52
CA ALA A 205 -90.92 41.72 -6.37
C ALA A 205 -89.76 42.25 -7.24
N SER A 206 -89.10 43.25 -6.69
CA SER A 206 -87.65 43.40 -6.59
C SER A 206 -86.84 42.11 -6.80
N THR A 207 -85.94 42.10 -7.77
CA THR A 207 -84.71 41.29 -7.70
C THR A 207 -83.52 42.21 -7.97
N GLU A 208 -83.03 42.83 -6.90
CA GLU A 208 -81.73 43.50 -6.85
C GLU A 208 -80.68 42.38 -6.77
N ILE A 209 -80.01 42.09 -7.89
CA ILE A 209 -78.92 41.12 -7.95
C ILE A 209 -77.63 41.85 -7.60
N ASP A 210 -77.18 41.67 -6.37
CA ASP A 210 -75.86 42.10 -5.89
C ASP A 210 -74.75 41.43 -6.69
N TYR A 211 -74.06 42.20 -7.53
CA TYR A 211 -72.78 41.79 -8.10
C TYR A 211 -71.67 42.04 -7.09
N LYS A 212 -71.37 41.03 -6.26
CA LYS A 212 -70.04 40.93 -5.67
C LYS A 212 -69.07 40.39 -6.72
N LYS A 213 -68.15 41.24 -7.18
CA LYS A 213 -66.94 40.83 -7.89
C LYS A 213 -65.71 41.51 -7.27
N PHE A 214 -64.86 40.63 -6.71
CA PHE A 214 -63.43 40.73 -6.38
C PHE A 214 -63.00 41.75 -5.33
#